data_AF-A0A929C0Z5-F1
#
_entry.id   AF-A0A929C0Z5-F1
#
_cell.length_a   1.000
_cell.length_b   1.000
_cell.length_c   1.000
_cell.angle_alpha   90.00
_cell.angle_beta   90.00
_cell.angle_gamma   90.00
#
_symmetry.space_group_name_H-M   'P 1'
#
loop_
_entity.id
_entity.type
_entity.pdbx_description
1 polymer ?
#
loop_
_entity_poly.entity_id
_entity_poly.type
_entity_poly.pdbx_seq_one_letter_code
_entity_poly.pdbx_strand_id
1 'polypeptide(L)' 'MDGEISFVTSGTVTTPKGFLAGATYAGLKKKVEGVLDLAILSAEVPCVGAALFTTNRIKAAPVVLS' A
#
# COMPACT_ATOMS: atom_id res chain seq x y z
N MET A 1 6.17 -21.94 20.70
CA MET A 1 5.96 -20.88 19.68
C MET A 1 6.45 -19.61 20.36
N ASP A 2 7.77 -19.52 20.54
CA ASP A 2 8.37 -18.76 21.65
C ASP A 2 9.17 -17.58 21.12
N GLY A 3 8.53 -16.81 20.24
CA GLY A 3 9.09 -15.55 19.74
C GLY A 3 8.53 -14.39 20.55
N GLU A 4 9.42 -13.56 21.10
CA GLU A 4 9.03 -12.27 21.66
C GLU A 4 8.55 -11.36 20.52
N ILE A 5 7.31 -10.89 20.60
CA ILE A 5 6.75 -9.95 19.62
C ILE A 5 7.15 -8.55 20.05
N SER A 6 7.88 -7.84 19.19
CA SER A 6 8.23 -6.44 19.40
C SER A 6 7.57 -5.54 18.36
N PHE A 7 7.16 -4.36 18.81
CA PHE A 7 6.63 -3.31 17.93
C PHE A 7 7.78 -2.46 17.39
N VAL A 8 7.80 -2.24 16.07
CA VAL A 8 8.76 -1.32 15.42
C VAL A 8 8.08 0.03 15.26
N THR A 9 8.30 0.96 16.19
CA THR A 9 7.57 2.25 16.28
C THR A 9 7.67 3.11 15.01
N SER A 10 8.80 3.06 14.30
CA SER A 10 9.03 3.78 13.03
C SER A 10 8.94 2.86 11.80
N GLY A 11 8.38 1.66 11.95
CA GLY A 11 8.22 0.69 10.87
C GLY A 11 7.22 1.17 9.82
N THR A 12 7.48 0.82 8.57
CA THR A 12 6.66 1.15 7.39
C THR A 12 6.44 -0.11 6.55
N VAL A 13 5.70 0.04 5.43
CA VAL A 13 5.45 -1.04 4.47
C VAL A 13 6.71 -1.64 3.84
N THR A 14 7.86 -0.95 3.91
CA THR A 14 9.16 -1.42 3.40
C THR A 14 10.11 -1.86 4.53
N THR A 15 9.67 -1.92 5.78
CA THR A 15 10.46 -2.51 6.87
C THR A 15 10.64 -4.02 6.72
N PRO A 16 9.62 -4.80 6.30
CA PRO A 16 9.83 -6.18 5.90
C PRO A 16 10.73 -6.26 4.66
N LYS A 17 11.64 -7.24 4.64
CA LYS A 17 12.49 -7.51 3.47
C LYS A 17 11.64 -7.93 2.27
N GLY A 18 12.03 -7.53 1.07
CA GLY A 18 11.36 -7.94 -0.17
C GLY A 18 10.21 -7.05 -0.63
N PHE A 19 10.01 -5.87 -0.02
CA PHE A 19 8.97 -4.91 -0.40
C PHE A 19 9.55 -3.54 -0.76
N LEU A 20 9.10 -3.01 -1.90
CA LEU A 20 9.46 -1.69 -2.43
C LEU A 20 8.21 -0.81 -2.46
N ALA A 21 8.36 0.46 -2.12
CA ALA A 21 7.28 1.44 -2.22
C ALA A 21 7.79 2.73 -2.86
N GLY A 22 6.95 3.38 -3.66
CA GLY A 22 7.23 4.65 -4.29
C GLY A 22 5.97 5.48 -4.45
N ALA A 23 6.12 6.79 -4.47
CA ALA A 23 5.02 7.72 -4.72
C ALA A 23 5.50 8.90 -5.55
N THR A 24 4.60 9.46 -6.36
CA THR A 24 4.88 10.58 -7.25
C THR A 24 3.67 11.50 -7.38
N TYR A 25 3.90 12.65 -8.01
CA TYR A 25 2.85 13.52 -8.54
C TYR A 25 2.57 13.15 -10.00
N ALA A 26 1.41 12.57 -10.24
CA ALA A 26 0.89 12.18 -11.55
C ALA A 26 -0.12 13.18 -12.13
N GLY A 27 -0.47 14.26 -11.40
CA GLY A 27 -1.36 15.31 -11.90
C GLY A 27 -2.84 15.12 -11.61
N LEU A 28 -3.18 14.24 -10.66
CA LEU A 28 -4.56 14.00 -10.21
C LEU A 28 -5.00 15.06 -9.20
N LYS A 29 -4.09 15.50 -8.32
CA LYS A 29 -4.34 16.58 -7.36
C LYS A 29 -3.93 17.93 -7.94
N LYS A 30 -4.48 19.02 -7.39
CA LYS A 30 -3.99 20.37 -7.68
C LYS A 30 -2.51 20.47 -7.30
N LYS A 31 -1.69 21.01 -8.22
CA LYS A 31 -0.26 21.20 -7.99
C LYS A 31 -0.02 22.19 -6.85
N VAL A 32 0.46 21.67 -5.73
CA VAL A 32 0.97 22.41 -4.57
C VAL A 32 2.30 21.78 -4.14
N GLU A 33 3.11 22.50 -3.39
CA GLU A 33 4.42 21.99 -2.95
C GLU A 33 4.28 20.70 -2.13
N GLY A 34 5.11 19.71 -2.45
CA GLY A 34 5.12 18.41 -1.75
C GLY A 34 3.93 17.48 -2.03
N VAL A 35 3.04 17.82 -2.97
CA VAL A 35 1.87 16.97 -3.24
C VAL A 35 2.25 15.68 -3.97
N LEU A 36 1.84 14.54 -3.40
CA LEU A 36 1.87 13.23 -4.04
C LEU A 36 0.44 12.72 -4.21
N ASP A 37 0.15 12.04 -5.31
CA ASP A 37 -1.21 11.61 -5.66
C ASP A 37 -1.28 10.23 -6.33
N LEU A 38 -0.14 9.61 -6.60
CA LEU A 38 -0.02 8.24 -7.06
C LEU A 38 1.04 7.51 -6.24
N ALA A 39 0.75 6.27 -5.84
CA ALA A 39 1.67 5.42 -5.11
C ALA A 39 1.64 3.98 -5.63
N ILE A 40 2.77 3.28 -5.49
CA ILE A 40 2.94 1.88 -5.83
C ILE A 40 3.60 1.18 -4.63
N LEU A 41 3.09 0.00 -4.28
CA LEU A 41 3.71 -0.96 -3.38
C LEU A 41 3.94 -2.24 -4.20
N SER A 42 5.15 -2.79 -4.17
CA SER A 42 5.53 -3.99 -4.91
C SER A 42 6.29 -4.94 -4.01
N ALA A 43 6.04 -6.23 -4.18
CA ALA A 43 6.96 -7.26 -3.70
C ALA A 43 8.05 -7.49 -4.77
N GLU A 44 9.27 -7.79 -4.34
CA GLU A 44 10.39 -8.12 -5.24
C GLU A 44 10.26 -9.54 -5.82
N VAL A 45 9.46 -10.39 -5.17
CA VAL A 45 9.15 -11.77 -5.58
C VAL A 45 7.66 -12.04 -5.42
N PRO A 46 7.08 -13.06 -6.11
CA PRO A 46 5.69 -13.44 -5.89
C PRO A 46 5.40 -13.70 -4.42
N CYS A 47 4.34 -13.07 -3.90
CA CYS A 47 3.92 -13.18 -2.51
C CYS A 47 2.44 -13.57 -2.41
N VAL A 48 2.06 -14.14 -1.27
CA VAL A 48 0.64 -14.39 -0.98
C VAL A 48 -0.05 -13.06 -0.69
N GLY A 49 -1.09 -12.75 -1.45
CA GLY A 49 -1.98 -11.62 -1.21
C GLY A 49 -3.29 -12.07 -0.55
N ALA A 50 -3.81 -11.25 0.35
CA ALA A 50 -5.15 -11.38 0.88
C ALA A 50 -5.79 -9.99 0.97
N ALA A 51 -7.07 -9.88 0.64
CA ALA A 51 -7.80 -8.62 0.63
C ALA A 51 -9.24 -8.82 1.09
N LEU A 52 -9.80 -7.77 1.69
CA LEU A 52 -11.23 -7.63 1.96
C LEU A 52 -11.69 -6.30 1.34
N PHE A 53 -12.93 -6.27 0.86
CA PHE A 53 -13.47 -5.13 0.11
C PHE A 53 -14.73 -4.56 0.78
N THR A 54 -15.14 -3.37 0.37
CA THR A 54 -16.36 -2.72 0.89
C THR A 54 -17.62 -3.53 0.59
N THR A 55 -18.49 -3.64 1.59
CA THR A 55 -19.82 -4.29 1.46
C THR A 55 -20.89 -3.35 0.91
N ASN A 56 -20.57 -2.08 0.65
CA ASN A 56 -21.51 -1.11 0.08
C ASN A 56 -22.08 -1.64 -1.25
N ARG A 57 -23.37 -1.38 -1.50
CA ARG A 57 -24.05 -1.74 -2.74
C ARG A 57 -23.43 -1.05 -3.96
N ILE A 58 -22.96 0.19 -3.81
CA ILE A 58 -22.26 0.94 -4.86
C ILE A 58 -20.75 0.77 -4.66
N LYS A 59 -20.05 0.25 -5.66
CA LYS A 59 -18.60 -0.03 -5.64
C LYS A 59 -17.89 0.70 -6.77
N ALA A 60 -16.71 1.23 -6.48
CA ALA A 60 -15.85 1.82 -7.51
C ALA A 60 -15.19 0.72 -8.36
N ALA A 61 -14.88 1.03 -9.63
CA ALA A 61 -14.19 0.12 -10.54
C ALA A 61 -12.93 -0.57 -9.97
N PRO A 62 -11.98 0.12 -9.30
CA PRO A 62 -10.78 -0.55 -8.78
C PRO A 62 -11.08 -1.61 -7.72
N VAL A 63 -12.19 -1.48 -6.99
CA VAL A 63 -12.61 -2.50 -6.01
C VAL A 63 -13.02 -3.80 -6.71
N VAL A 64 -13.55 -3.72 -7.93
CA VAL A 64 -13.98 -4.89 -8.71
C VAL A 64 -12.79 -5.57 -9.43
N LEU A 65 -11.75 -4.80 -9.76
CA LEU A 65 -10.55 -5.31 -10.44
C LEU A 65 -9.59 -6.08 -9.51
N SER A 66 -9.56 -5.69 -8.23
CA SER A 66 -8.55 -6.13 -7.25
C SER A 66 -8.61 -7.61 -6.89
#